data_AF-A0A970T9E8-F1
#
_entry.id   AF-A0A970T9E8-F1
#
_cell.length_a   1.000
_cell.length_b   1.000
_cell.length_c   1.000
_cell.angle_alpha   90.00
_cell.angle_beta   90.00
_cell.angle_gamma   90.00
#
_symmetry.space_group_name_H-M   'P 1'
#
loop_
_entity.id
_entity.type
_entity.pdbx_description
1 polymer ?
#
loop_
_entity_poly.entity_id
_entity_poly.type
_entity_poly.pdbx_seq_one_letter_code
_entity_poly.pdbx_strand_id
1 'polypeptide(L)'
;MKNILAFIFGALFSVGLMVSGMSNPEKVLDFLDLFGDWDASLAFVMMGAIAVAFIPFQKAMRSAAPKTVFNEPILLPTSQKLDPRLIIGS
;
A
#
# COMPACT_ATOMS: atom_id res chain seq x y z
N MET A 1 2.48 20.79 12.98
CA MET A 1 1.96 20.48 11.62
C MET A 1 1.85 18.99 11.34
N LYS A 2 2.85 18.15 11.69
CA LYS A 2 2.82 16.69 11.46
C LYS A 2 1.50 16.02 11.90
N ASN A 3 1.03 16.31 13.11
CA ASN A 3 -0.20 15.71 13.65
C ASN A 3 -1.47 16.13 12.89
N ILE A 4 -1.53 17.37 12.39
CA ILE A 4 -2.66 17.85 11.58
C ILE A 4 -2.69 17.12 10.25
N LEU A 5 -1.54 16.99 9.59
CA LEU A 5 -1.44 16.21 8.34
C LEU A 5 -1.76 14.74 8.58
N ALA A 6 -1.30 14.14 9.68
CA ALA A 6 -1.63 12.76 10.04
C ALA A 6 -3.15 12.57 10.19
N PHE A 7 -3.84 13.52 10.84
CA PHE A 7 -5.29 13.50 10.96
C PHE A 7 -5.98 13.63 9.60
N ILE A 8 -5.56 14.56 8.75
CA ILE A 8 -6.13 14.76 7.41
C ILE A 8 -5.96 13.51 6.55
N PHE A 9 -4.74 12.95 6.49
CA PHE A 9 -4.47 11.75 5.69
C PHE A 9 -5.18 10.52 6.26
N GLY A 10 -5.27 10.40 7.59
CA GLY A 10 -6.05 9.33 8.23
C GLY A 10 -7.54 9.41 7.91
N ALA A 11 -8.12 10.62 7.93
CA ALA A 11 -9.51 10.83 7.53
C ALA A 11 -9.73 10.52 6.05
N LEU A 12 -8.83 10.99 5.17
CA LEU A 12 -8.89 10.69 3.73
C LEU A 12 -8.80 9.18 3.46
N PHE A 13 -7.91 8.48 4.16
CA PHE A 13 -7.77 7.03 4.07
C PHE A 13 -9.05 6.31 4.53
N SER A 14 -9.63 6.73 5.66
CA SER A 14 -10.88 6.15 6.17
C SER A 14 -12.05 6.35 5.21
N VAL A 15 -12.18 7.54 4.61
CA VAL A 15 -13.19 7.79 3.57
C VAL A 15 -12.95 6.90 2.36
N GLY A 16 -11.70 6.76 1.92
CA GLY A 16 -11.33 5.84 0.84
C GLY A 16 -11.70 4.38 1.12
N LEU A 17 -11.50 3.89 2.35
CA LEU A 17 -11.90 2.55 2.76
C LEU A 17 -13.42 2.35 2.71
N MET A 18 -14.21 3.33 3.16
CA MET A 18 -15.67 3.27 3.09
C MET A 18 -16.17 3.27 1.64
N VAL A 19 -15.64 4.18 0.80
CA VAL A 19 -16.05 4.32 -0.60
C VAL A 19 -15.66 3.09 -1.43
N SER A 20 -14.50 2.48 -1.15
CA SER A 20 -14.04 1.27 -1.84
C SER A 20 -14.70 -0.02 -1.35
N GLY A 21 -15.43 0.01 -0.23
CA GLY A 21 -16.02 -1.18 0.38
C GLY A 21 -15.01 -2.11 1.07
N MET A 22 -13.72 -1.72 1.16
CA MET A 22 -12.68 -2.52 1.84
C MET A 22 -12.89 -2.64 3.35
N SER A 23 -13.83 -1.90 3.93
CA SER A 23 -14.27 -2.11 5.31
C SER A 23 -15.06 -3.41 5.51
N ASN A 24 -15.58 -4.02 4.44
CA ASN A 24 -16.22 -5.33 4.49
C ASN A 24 -15.19 -6.43 4.18
N PRO A 25 -14.89 -7.36 5.10
CA PRO A 25 -14.00 -8.49 4.85
C PRO A 25 -14.45 -9.40 3.70
N GLU A 26 -15.76 -9.50 3.43
CA GLU A 26 -16.30 -10.34 2.35
C GLU A 26 -15.73 -9.95 0.99
N LYS A 27 -15.58 -8.64 0.71
CA LYS A 27 -14.93 -8.14 -0.52
C LYS A 27 -13.55 -8.76 -0.79
N VAL A 28 -12.79 -9.00 0.27
CA VAL A 28 -11.44 -9.56 0.16
C VAL A 28 -11.51 -11.07 -0.02
N LEU A 29 -12.44 -11.74 0.65
CA LEU A 29 -12.68 -13.18 0.50
C LEU A 29 -13.19 -13.51 -0.91
N ASP A 30 -14.18 -12.77 -1.40
CA ASP A 30 -14.76 -12.94 -2.74
C ASP A 30 -13.71 -12.69 -3.84
N PHE A 31 -12.76 -11.77 -3.62
CA PHE A 31 -11.65 -11.58 -4.55
C PHE A 31 -10.70 -12.79 -4.61
N LEU A 32 -10.52 -13.51 -3.50
CA LEU A 32 -9.66 -14.69 -3.42
C LEU A 32 -10.40 -15.98 -3.83
N ASP A 33 -11.73 -15.98 -3.80
CA ASP A 33 -12.57 -17.13 -4.16
C ASP A 33 -12.73 -17.27 -5.69
N LEU A 34 -11.65 -17.66 -6.37
CA LEU A 34 -11.62 -17.84 -7.83
C LEU A 34 -12.57 -18.93 -8.35
N PHE A 35 -13.05 -19.83 -7.48
CA PHE A 35 -13.88 -20.98 -7.85
C PHE A 35 -15.35 -20.84 -7.42
N GLY A 36 -15.68 -19.82 -6.62
CA GLY A 36 -17.04 -19.50 -6.16
C GLY A 36 -17.51 -18.15 -6.67
N ASP A 37 -17.98 -17.29 -5.76
CA ASP A 37 -18.58 -16.00 -6.07
C ASP A 37 -17.51 -14.91 -6.30
N TRP A 38 -16.66 -15.13 -7.30
CA TRP A 38 -15.48 -14.30 -7.53
C TRP A 38 -15.82 -12.83 -7.86
N ASP A 39 -15.34 -11.89 -7.04
CA ASP A 39 -15.51 -10.44 -7.24
C ASP A 39 -14.18 -9.76 -7.63
N ALA A 40 -14.03 -9.41 -8.91
CA ALA A 40 -12.85 -8.74 -9.45
C ALA A 40 -12.75 -7.23 -9.11
N SER A 41 -13.76 -6.62 -8.48
CA SER A 41 -13.76 -5.19 -8.18
C SER A 41 -12.60 -4.74 -7.29
N LEU A 42 -12.10 -5.61 -6.40
CA LEU A 42 -10.94 -5.32 -5.55
C LEU A 42 -9.68 -5.06 -6.39
N ALA A 43 -9.55 -5.70 -7.56
CA ALA A 43 -8.42 -5.50 -8.46
C ALA A 43 -8.32 -4.05 -8.96
N PHE A 44 -9.46 -3.39 -9.23
CA PHE A 44 -9.47 -1.99 -9.65
C PHE A 44 -8.99 -1.06 -8.55
N VAL A 45 -9.40 -1.32 -7.30
CA VAL A 45 -8.95 -0.54 -6.14
C VAL A 45 -7.46 -0.73 -5.91
N MET A 46 -6.97 -1.98 -5.95
CA MET A 46 -5.54 -2.28 -5.82
C MET A 46 -4.72 -1.63 -6.94
N MET A 47 -5.16 -1.74 -8.19
CA MET A 47 -4.48 -1.13 -9.33
C MET A 47 -4.39 0.39 -9.19
N GLY A 48 -5.48 1.04 -8.77
CA GLY A 48 -5.48 2.48 -8.47
C GLY A 48 -4.49 2.85 -7.36
N ALA A 49 -4.49 2.09 -6.26
CA ALA A 49 -3.57 2.30 -5.15
C ALA A 49 -2.10 2.14 -5.59
N ILE A 50 -1.79 1.10 -6.37
CA ILE A 50 -0.46 0.85 -6.92
C ILE A 50 -0.04 1.98 -7.85
N ALA A 51 -0.91 2.42 -8.77
CA ALA A 51 -0.61 3.50 -9.71
C ALA A 51 -0.27 4.82 -9.00
N VAL A 52 -1.03 5.17 -7.95
CA VAL A 52 -0.77 6.36 -7.13
C VAL A 52 0.53 6.21 -6.32
N ALA A 53 0.77 5.05 -5.72
CA ALA A 53 1.96 4.79 -4.92
C ALA A 53 3.24 4.68 -5.76
N PHE A 54 3.14 4.31 -7.04
CA PHE A 54 4.27 4.03 -7.91
C PHE A 54 5.22 5.23 -8.03
N ILE A 55 4.70 6.42 -8.29
CA ILE A 55 5.51 7.65 -8.51
C ILE A 55 6.33 8.03 -7.26
N PRO A 56 5.74 8.24 -6.07
CA PRO A 56 6.51 8.63 -4.89
C PRO A 56 7.49 7.54 -4.46
N PHE A 57 7.12 6.27 -4.57
CA PHE A 57 7.99 5.15 -4.22
C PHE A 57 9.19 5.06 -5.15
N GLN A 58 8.97 5.18 -6.47
CA GLN A 58 10.05 5.18 -7.46
C GLN A 58 11.00 6.37 -7.28
N LYS A 59 10.47 7.55 -6.91
CA LYS A 59 11.29 8.72 -6.58
C LYS A 59 12.14 8.47 -5.33
N ALA A 60 11.56 7.86 -4.28
CA ALA A 60 12.29 7.53 -3.06
C ALA A 60 13.40 6.51 -3.32
N MET A 61 13.13 5.45 -4.08
CA MET A 61 14.10 4.41 -4.42
C MET A 61 15.28 4.92 -5.24
N ARG A 62 15.05 5.88 -6.14
CA ARG A 62 16.11 6.47 -6.99
C ARG A 62 16.91 7.56 -6.28
N SER A 63 16.47 8.02 -5.11
CA SER A 63 17.15 9.08 -4.37
C SER A 63 18.29 8.50 -3.55
N ALA A 64 19.48 9.10 -3.62
CA ALA A 64 20.64 8.66 -2.81
C ALA A 64 20.43 8.83 -1.30
N ALA A 65 19.64 9.84 -0.90
CA ALA A 65 19.25 10.10 0.47
C ALA A 65 17.78 10.53 0.52
N PRO A 66 16.82 9.58 0.49
CA PRO A 66 15.40 9.91 0.47
C PRO A 66 14.98 10.54 1.81
N LYS A 67 14.24 11.64 1.73
CA LYS A 67 13.76 12.38 2.89
C LYS A 67 12.27 12.67 2.79
N THR A 68 11.60 12.74 3.94
CA THR A 68 10.21 13.17 4.04
C THR A 68 10.10 14.68 3.79
N VAL A 69 8.86 15.18 3.66
CA VAL A 69 8.56 16.62 3.59
C VAL A 69 9.09 17.38 4.83
N PHE A 70 9.24 16.70 5.95
CA PHE A 70 9.78 17.24 7.19
C PHE A 70 11.30 17.03 7.34
N ASN A 71 11.99 16.67 6.24
CA ASN A 71 13.44 16.45 6.19
C ASN A 71 13.93 15.26 7.05
N GLU A 72 13.04 14.31 7.38
CA GLU A 72 13.37 13.09 8.11
C GLU A 72 13.84 12.01 7.13
N PRO A 73 14.84 11.18 7.49
CA PRO A 73 15.34 10.13 6.60
C PRO A 73 14.28 9.05 6.36
N ILE A 74 14.11 8.63 5.10
CA ILE A 74 13.29 7.47 4.75
C ILE A 74 14.20 6.23 4.78
N LEU A 75 13.92 5.30 5.70
CA LEU A 75 14.67 4.06 5.85
C LEU A 75 14.17 3.02 4.85
N LEU A 76 14.90 2.83 3.76
CA LEU A 76 14.64 1.77 2.79
C LEU A 76 15.44 0.51 3.14
N PRO A 77 14.89 -0.70 2.89
CA PRO A 77 15.64 -1.94 3.05
C PRO A 77 16.92 -1.93 2.21
N THR A 78 18.06 -2.20 2.85
CA THR A 78 19.37 -2.29 2.18
C THR A 78 19.72 -3.71 1.76
N SER A 79 19.11 -4.73 2.38
CA SER A 79 19.31 -6.13 2.01
C SER A 79 18.50 -6.46 0.75
N GLN A 80 19.21 -6.82 -0.32
CA GLN A 80 18.62 -7.34 -1.56
C GLN A 80 18.80 -8.86 -1.68
N LYS A 81 19.30 -9.53 -0.64
CA LYS A 81 19.55 -10.97 -0.66
C LYS A 81 18.24 -11.70 -0.36
N LEU A 82 17.72 -12.41 -1.37
CA LEU A 82 16.69 -13.42 -1.20
C LEU A 82 17.36 -14.67 -0.62
N ASP A 83 16.92 -15.12 0.55
CA ASP A 83 17.39 -16.38 1.13
C ASP A 83 16.37 -17.51 0.91
N PRO A 84 16.81 -18.78 0.97
CA PRO A 84 15.90 -19.91 0.75
C PRO A 84 14.76 -19.98 1.76
N ARG A 85 14.95 -19.43 2.97
CA ARG A 85 13.91 -19.37 4.01
C ARG A 85 12.79 -18.41 3.61
N LEU A 86 13.13 -17.24 3.08
CA LEU A 86 12.17 -16.26 2.56
C LEU A 86 11.42 -16.80 1.33
N ILE A 87 12.11 -17.56 0.46
CA ILE A 87 11.50 -18.16 -0.74
C ILE A 87 10.45 -19.21 -0.38
N ILE A 88 10.71 -20.04 0.64
CA ILE A 88 9.82 -21.15 1.04
C ILE A 88 8.72 -20.68 2.01
N GLY A 89 8.81 -19.43 2.50
CA GLY A 89 7.94 -18.89 3.54
C GLY A 89 8.63 -19.05 4.90
N SER A 90 8.81 -17.93 5.61
CA SER A 90 9.54 -17.86 6.88
C SER A 90 8.91 -18.69 7.98
#